data_AF-A0A6P1HLJ0-F1
#
_entry.id   AF-A0A6P1HLJ0-F1
#
_cell.length_a   1.000
_cell.length_b   1.000
_cell.length_c   1.000
_cell.angle_alpha   90.00
_cell.angle_beta   90.00
_cell.angle_gamma   90.00
#
_symmetry.space_group_name_H-M   'P 1'
#
loop_
_entity.id
_entity.type
_entity.pdbx_description
1 polymer ?
#
loop_
_entity_poly.entity_id
_entity_poly.type
_entity_poly.pdbx_seq_one_letter_code
_entity_poly.pdbx_strand_id
1 'polypeptide(L)' 'MNKDKLSNEERELFQRELNRLMQLRKQIAHTTSPYLSQLNSQIDLLTNVLEETDANSLNNQPDFT' A
#
# COMPACT_ATOMS: atom_id res chain seq x y z
N MET A 1 -4.28 4.68 22.18
CA MET A 1 -4.67 3.79 21.06
C MET A 1 -3.40 3.45 20.30
N ASN A 2 -2.91 2.22 20.44
CA ASN A 2 -1.76 1.78 19.66
C ASN A 2 -2.19 1.76 18.19
N LYS A 3 -1.46 2.48 17.33
CA LYS A 3 -1.56 2.31 15.89
C LYS A 3 -0.93 0.96 15.61
N ASP A 4 -1.74 -0.08 15.56
CA ASP A 4 -1.25 -1.44 15.34
C ASP A 4 -0.55 -1.48 13.98
N LYS A 5 0.76 -1.74 14.02
CA LYS A 5 1.57 -1.96 12.84
C LYS A 5 1.04 -3.21 12.15
N LEU A 6 0.96 -3.20 10.83
CA LEU A 6 0.65 -4.40 10.06
C LEU A 6 1.64 -5.52 10.43
N SER A 7 1.11 -6.72 10.61
CA SER A 7 1.93 -7.91 10.67
C SER A 7 2.65 -8.14 9.33
N ASN A 8 3.70 -8.95 9.35
CA ASN A 8 4.42 -9.31 8.12
C ASN A 8 3.50 -10.01 7.10
N GLU A 9 2.58 -10.86 7.58
CA GLU A 9 1.59 -11.54 6.73
C GLU A 9 0.64 -10.55 6.07
N GLU A 10 0.09 -9.59 6.82
CA GLU A 10 -0.80 -8.56 6.27
C GLU A 10 -0.07 -7.67 5.26
N ARG A 11 1.18 -7.31 5.53
CA ARG A 11 2.02 -6.55 4.61
C ARG A 11 2.24 -7.31 3.30
N GLU A 12 2.56 -8.60 3.36
CA GLU A 12 2.73 -9.42 2.16
C GLU A 12 1.44 -9.54 1.35
N LEU A 13 0.29 -9.68 2.02
CA LEU A 13 -1.03 -9.71 1.37
C LEU A 13 -1.32 -8.39 0.67
N PHE A 14 -1.13 -7.25 1.33
CA PHE A 14 -1.37 -5.94 0.73
C PHE A 14 -0.38 -5.63 -0.40
N GLN A 15 0.88 -6.03 -0.26
CA GLN A 15 1.87 -5.86 -1.33
C GLN A 15 1.50 -6.71 -2.57
N ARG A 16 1.02 -7.94 -2.36
CA ARG A 16 0.55 -8.80 -3.46
C ARG A 16 -0.65 -8.19 -4.17
N GLU A 17 -1.61 -7.67 -3.42
CA GLU A 17 -2.80 -7.04 -4.01
C GLU A 17 -2.45 -5.74 -4.74
N LEU A 18 -1.59 -4.89 -4.16
CA LEU A 18 -1.08 -3.70 -4.85
C LEU A 18 -0.43 -4.04 -6.19
N ASN A 19 0.42 -5.07 -6.22
CA ASN A 19 1.05 -5.54 -7.45
C ASN A 19 0.02 -6.01 -8.48
N ARG A 20 -1.03 -6.72 -8.05
CA ARG A 20 -2.13 -7.15 -8.92
C ARG A 20 -2.88 -5.95 -9.50
N LEU A 21 -3.25 -4.97 -8.69
CA LEU A 21 -3.96 -3.78 -9.14
C LEU A 21 -3.12 -2.95 -10.11
N MET A 22 -1.80 -2.82 -9.88
CA MET A 22 -0.90 -2.14 -10.81
C MET A 22 -0.81 -2.84 -12.17
N GLN A 23 -0.79 -4.18 -12.19
CA GLN A 23 -0.83 -4.94 -13.45
C GLN A 23 -2.17 -4.75 -14.18
N LEU A 24 -3.28 -4.81 -13.44
CA LEU A 24 -4.60 -4.55 -13.99
C LEU A 24 -4.71 -3.13 -14.55
N ARG A 25 -4.12 -2.13 -13.87
CA ARG A 25 -4.07 -0.74 -14.35
C ARG A 25 -3.33 -0.64 -15.67
N LYS A 26 -2.19 -1.32 -15.81
CA LYS A 26 -1.45 -1.36 -17.08
C LYS A 26 -2.29 -1.93 -18.21
N GLN A 27 -3.01 -3.03 -17.97
CA GLN A 27 -3.88 -3.65 -18.98
C GLN A 27 -5.05 -2.73 -19.37
N ILE A 28 -5.68 -2.09 -18.38
CA ILE A 28 -6.85 -1.25 -18.58
C ILE A 28 -6.47 0.14 -19.13
N ALA A 29 -5.28 0.67 -18.85
CA ALA A 29 -4.84 1.98 -19.33
C ALA A 29 -4.78 2.08 -20.87
N HIS A 30 -4.68 0.94 -21.56
CA HIS A 30 -4.78 0.87 -23.03
C HIS A 30 -6.22 0.90 -23.55
N THR A 31 -7.21 1.01 -22.66
CA THR A 31 -8.64 1.05 -22.96
C THR A 31 -9.28 2.30 -22.33
N THR A 32 -10.28 2.89 -22.98
CA THR A 32 -11.16 3.89 -22.34
C THR A 32 -12.13 3.19 -21.39
N SER A 33 -11.63 2.81 -20.22
CA SER A 33 -12.42 2.17 -19.17
C SER A 33 -12.93 3.18 -18.15
N PRO A 34 -14.24 3.20 -17.84
CA PRO A 34 -14.79 4.08 -16.81
C PRO A 34 -14.31 3.73 -15.40
N TYR A 35 -13.71 2.54 -15.22
CA TYR A 35 -13.24 2.04 -13.92
C TYR A 35 -11.81 2.48 -13.57
N LEU A 36 -11.09 3.14 -14.48
CA LEU A 36 -9.68 3.50 -14.28
C LEU A 36 -9.48 4.44 -13.07
N SER A 37 -10.40 5.38 -12.86
CA SER A 37 -10.34 6.29 -11.71
C SER A 37 -10.46 5.55 -10.38
N GLN A 38 -11.36 4.58 -10.30
CA GLN A 38 -11.60 3.80 -9.08
C GLN A 38 -10.41 2.89 -8.77
N LEU A 39 -9.82 2.29 -9.82
CA LEU A 39 -8.62 1.49 -9.70
C LEU A 39 -7.42 2.30 -9.19
N ASN A 40 -7.25 3.54 -9.67
CA ASN A 40 -6.22 4.44 -9.15
C ASN A 40 -6.43 4.73 -7.66
N SER A 41 -7.66 5.04 -7.24
CA SER A 41 -7.94 5.27 -5.82
C SER A 41 -7.65 4.05 -4.93
N GLN A 42 -7.91 2.84 -5.42
CA GLN A 42 -7.57 1.60 -4.68
C GLN A 42 -6.06 1.40 -4.54
N ILE A 43 -5.29 1.70 -5.61
CA ILE A 43 -3.83 1.67 -5.59
C ILE A 43 -3.27 2.69 -4.59
N ASP A 44 -3.81 3.90 -4.57
CA ASP A 44 -3.37 4.97 -3.66
C ASP A 44 -3.64 4.58 -2.20
N LEU A 45 -4.81 4.01 -1.91
CA LEU A 45 -5.17 3.54 -0.57
C LEU A 45 -4.21 2.44 -0.07
N LEU A 46 -3.92 1.44 -0.90
CA LEU A 46 -3.00 0.35 -0.55
C LEU A 46 -1.56 0.85 -0.37
N THR A 47 -1.13 1.80 -1.19
CA THR A 47 0.17 2.45 -1.05
C THR A 47 0.27 3.17 0.30
N ASN A 48 -0.73 3.97 0.65
CA ASN A 48 -0.75 4.68 1.93
C ASN A 48 -0.73 3.71 3.13
N VAL A 49 -1.50 2.63 3.07
CA VAL A 49 -1.52 1.60 4.13
C VAL A 49 -0.13 0.99 4.33
N LEU A 50 0.60 0.72 3.25
CA LEU A 50 1.96 0.18 3.33
C LEU A 50 2.95 1.23 3.86
N GLU A 51 2.89 2.47 3.35
CA GLU A 51 3.80 3.56 3.75
C GLU A 51 3.61 4.02 5.21
N GLU A 52 2.37 4.12 5.69
CA GLU A 52 2.07 4.49 7.08
C GLU A 52 2.63 3.47 8.09
N THR A 53 2.80 2.23 7.68
CA THR A 53 3.47 1.21 8.50
C THR A 53 4.99 1.26 8.46
N ASP A 54 5.59 1.77 7.38
CA ASP A 54 7.04 1.96 7.25
C ASP A 54 7.53 3.21 7.98
N ALA A 55 6.78 4.32 7.89
CA ALA A 55 7.16 5.61 8.50
C ALA A 55 7.25 5.54 10.04
N ASN A 56 6.50 4.65 10.70
CA ASN A 56 6.57 4.43 12.16
C ASN A 56 7.69 3.48 12.61
N SER A 57 8.57 3.03 11.70
CA SER A 57 9.74 2.20 12.04
C SER A 57 11.03 3.00 12.22
N LEU A 58 11.07 4.27 11.82
CA LEU A 58 12.25 5.15 11.95
C LEU A 58 12.32 5.94 13.27
N ASN A 59 11.28 5.92 14.11
CA ASN A 59 11.23 6.69 15.36
C ASN A 59 11.57 5.90 16.65
N ASN A 60 12.03 4.65 16.53
CA ASN A 60 12.44 3.84 17.68
C ASN A 60 13.93 3.44 17.58
N GLN A 61 14.83 4.38 17.25
CA GLN A 61 16.22 4.19 17.64
C GLN A 61 16.31 4.43 19.16
N PRO A 62 16.74 3.44 19.97
CA PRO A 62 17.10 3.71 21.35
C PRO A 62 18.30 4.65 21.34
N ASP A 63 18.09 5.85 21.86
CA ASP A 63 19.17 6.78 22.19
C ASP A 63 19.96 6.16 23.34
N PHE A 64 21.13 5.61 23.02
CA PHE A 64 22.13 5.20 24.00
C PHE A 64 23.10 6.37 24.18
N THR A 65 22.66 7.40 24.90
CA THR A 65 23.53 8.44 25.47
C THR A 65 23.43 8.46 26.98
#